data_AF-A0A2A2S4M7-F1
#
_entry.id   AF-A0A2A2S4M7-F1
#
_cell.length_a   1.000
_cell.length_b   1.000
_cell.length_c   1.000
_cell.angle_alpha   90.00
_cell.angle_beta   90.00
_cell.angle_gamma   90.00
#
_symmetry.space_group_name_H-M   'P 1'
#
loop_
_entity.id
_entity.type
_entity.pdbx_description
1 polymer ?
#
loop_
_entity_poly.entity_id
_entity_poly.type
_entity_poly.pdbx_seq_one_letter_code
_entity_poly.pdbx_strand_id
1 'polypeptide(L)'
;MEINENIPPAVAPTPEPNMILTETAQFYLQKAGKWASFLGIMGFIGTGFLAIAALFMGTIFTTMATMNPMMGAAAGMGSLVTVFYLLLAVVSFFFALYLYQFGSRVKDAIAYSNTEQLTSALSKLKAFFQMWGIITIIYIVLMVLIFIFSIFAGIGAASMMNK
;
A
#
# COMPACT_ATOMS: atom_id res chain seq x y z
N MET A 1 -5.98 -73.18 -18.69
CA MET A 1 -6.72 -72.01 -19.19
C MET A 1 -6.01 -70.80 -18.59
N GLU A 2 -4.98 -70.30 -19.28
CA GLU A 2 -4.17 -69.18 -18.79
C GLU A 2 -4.96 -67.89 -19.02
N ILE A 3 -5.33 -67.24 -17.93
CA ILE A 3 -5.90 -65.90 -17.93
C ILE A 3 -4.80 -64.95 -18.40
N ASN A 4 -4.85 -64.58 -19.69
CA ASN A 4 -4.05 -63.50 -20.25
C ASN A 4 -4.53 -62.18 -19.61
N GLU A 5 -3.92 -61.84 -18.49
CA GLU A 5 -4.14 -60.59 -17.79
C GLU A 5 -3.37 -59.47 -18.51
N ASN A 6 -3.94 -59.01 -19.62
CA ASN A 6 -3.47 -57.83 -20.32
C ASN A 6 -3.82 -56.59 -19.47
N ILE A 7 -2.98 -56.33 -18.47
CA ILE A 7 -3.08 -55.15 -17.61
C ILE A 7 -2.89 -53.92 -18.51
N PRO A 8 -3.91 -53.05 -18.67
CA PRO A 8 -3.74 -51.84 -19.46
C PRO A 8 -2.60 -51.00 -18.86
N PRO A 9 -1.72 -50.42 -19.70
CA PRO A 9 -0.59 -49.65 -19.20
C PRO A 9 -1.10 -48.54 -18.27
N ALA A 10 -0.50 -48.43 -17.10
CA ALA A 10 -0.80 -47.37 -16.14
C ALA A 10 -0.83 -46.03 -16.88
N VAL A 11 -1.99 -45.38 -16.91
CA VAL A 11 -2.15 -44.05 -17.51
C VAL A 11 -1.17 -43.14 -16.79
N ALA A 12 -0.11 -42.73 -17.49
CA ALA A 12 0.87 -41.80 -16.94
C ALA A 12 0.11 -40.56 -16.43
N PRO A 13 0.46 -40.02 -15.24
CA PRO A 13 -0.18 -38.82 -14.73
C PRO A 13 -0.10 -37.74 -15.82
N THR A 14 -1.27 -37.24 -16.25
CA THR A 14 -1.37 -36.14 -17.21
C THR A 14 -0.50 -34.99 -16.70
N PRO A 15 0.41 -34.43 -17.51
CA PRO A 15 1.23 -33.30 -17.09
C PRO A 15 0.31 -32.20 -16.55
N GLU A 16 0.52 -31.79 -15.30
CA GLU A 16 -0.16 -30.65 -14.71
C GLU A 16 -0.09 -29.49 -15.72
N PRO A 17 -1.22 -28.87 -16.11
CA PRO A 17 -1.22 -27.81 -17.10
C PRO A 17 -0.44 -26.61 -16.57
N ASN A 18 0.82 -26.52 -16.96
CA ASN A 18 1.68 -25.39 -16.63
C ASN A 18 1.20 -24.15 -17.38
N MET A 19 0.83 -23.10 -16.64
CA MET A 19 0.45 -21.82 -17.24
C MET A 19 1.68 -21.12 -17.83
N ILE A 20 1.67 -20.92 -19.14
CA ILE A 20 2.71 -20.19 -19.88
C ILE A 20 2.21 -18.78 -20.18
N LEU A 21 3.05 -17.76 -19.97
CA LEU A 21 2.71 -16.38 -20.33
C LEU A 21 2.82 -16.16 -21.84
N THR A 22 1.71 -15.79 -22.46
CA THR A 22 1.67 -15.35 -23.87
C THR A 22 2.44 -14.06 -24.08
N GLU A 23 2.87 -13.79 -25.30
CA GLU A 23 3.56 -12.53 -25.65
C GLU A 23 2.73 -11.29 -25.28
N THR A 24 1.41 -11.35 -25.48
CA THR A 24 0.49 -10.28 -25.09
C THR A 24 0.48 -10.05 -23.57
N ALA A 25 0.47 -11.12 -22.77
CA ALA A 25 0.52 -11.02 -21.32
C ALA A 25 1.86 -10.40 -20.85
N GLN A 26 2.97 -10.82 -21.46
CA GLN A 26 4.28 -10.23 -21.19
C GLN A 26 4.32 -8.74 -21.58
N PHE A 27 3.76 -8.37 -22.72
CA PHE A 27 3.66 -6.97 -23.15
C PHE A 27 2.92 -6.10 -22.12
N TYR A 28 1.74 -6.53 -21.66
CA TYR A 28 0.99 -5.79 -20.64
C TYR A 28 1.74 -5.72 -19.32
N LEU A 29 2.34 -6.83 -18.90
CA LEU A 29 3.12 -6.86 -17.68
C LEU A 29 4.29 -5.89 -17.76
N GLN A 30 5.02 -5.85 -18.89
CA GLN A 30 6.11 -4.90 -19.12
C GLN A 30 5.63 -3.44 -19.05
N LYS A 31 4.46 -3.14 -19.62
CA LYS A 31 3.86 -1.80 -19.55
C LYS A 31 3.48 -1.43 -18.13
N ALA A 32 2.83 -2.33 -17.40
CA ALA A 32 2.50 -2.14 -15.99
C ALA A 32 3.76 -1.93 -15.15
N GLY A 33 4.82 -2.71 -15.39
CA GLY A 33 6.11 -2.58 -14.71
C GLY A 33 6.77 -1.21 -14.96
N LYS A 34 6.75 -0.71 -16.20
CA LYS A 34 7.27 0.64 -16.52
C LYS A 34 6.53 1.74 -15.75
N TRP A 35 5.21 1.70 -15.72
CA TRP A 35 4.39 2.66 -14.97
C TRP A 35 4.61 2.53 -13.46
N ALA A 36 4.74 1.31 -12.94
CA ALA A 36 5.03 1.06 -11.54
C ALA A 36 6.38 1.65 -11.12
N SER A 37 7.44 1.46 -11.92
CA SER A 37 8.74 2.09 -11.63
C SER A 37 8.66 3.61 -11.63
N PHE A 38 7.96 4.20 -12.59
CA PHE A 38 7.74 5.66 -12.64
C PHE A 38 7.01 6.16 -11.39
N LEU A 39 5.90 5.53 -11.02
CA LEU A 39 5.14 5.88 -9.83
C LEU A 39 5.94 5.65 -8.54
N GLY A 40 6.79 4.62 -8.48
CA GLY A 40 7.69 4.40 -7.35
C GLY A 40 8.69 5.55 -7.18
N ILE A 41 9.31 6.01 -8.27
CA ILE A 41 10.21 7.18 -8.24
C ILE A 41 9.48 8.44 -7.79
N MET A 42 8.30 8.71 -8.35
CA MET A 42 7.46 9.84 -7.95
C MET A 42 7.04 9.74 -6.47
N GLY A 43 6.75 8.53 -5.99
CA GLY A 43 6.42 8.26 -4.60
C GLY A 43 7.58 8.53 -3.64
N PHE A 44 8.81 8.20 -4.03
CA PHE A 44 10.00 8.56 -3.24
C PHE A 44 10.20 10.07 -3.16
N ILE A 45 10.05 10.78 -4.28
CA ILE A 45 10.13 12.24 -4.31
C ILE A 45 9.05 12.85 -3.40
N GLY A 46 7.80 12.41 -3.56
CA GLY A 46 6.67 12.86 -2.73
C GLY A 46 6.90 12.57 -1.25
N THR A 47 7.47 11.42 -0.91
CA THR A 47 7.82 11.06 0.47
C THR A 47 8.89 11.98 1.05
N GLY A 48 9.91 12.34 0.25
CA GLY A 48 10.93 13.31 0.65
C GLY A 48 10.32 14.68 0.98
N PHE A 49 9.44 15.18 0.11
CA PHE A 49 8.71 16.43 0.38
C PHE A 49 7.82 16.33 1.62
N LEU A 50 7.12 15.21 1.82
CA LEU A 50 6.28 14.98 3.00
C LEU A 50 7.10 14.99 4.29
N ALA A 51 8.25 14.32 4.30
CA ALA A 51 9.14 14.28 5.46
C ALA A 51 9.71 15.67 5.78
N ILE A 52 10.16 16.42 4.76
CA ILE A 52 10.63 17.80 4.93
C ILE A 52 9.50 18.67 5.51
N ALA A 53 8.30 18.61 4.92
CA ALA A 53 7.15 19.37 5.39
C ALA A 53 6.78 19.04 6.85
N ALA A 54 6.88 17.77 7.26
CA ALA A 54 6.60 17.33 8.63
C ALA A 54 7.49 18.05 9.66
N LEU A 55 8.76 18.32 9.34
CA LEU A 55 9.70 19.01 10.22
C LEU A 55 9.31 20.47 10.47
N PHE A 56 8.61 21.10 9.52
CA PHE A 56 8.16 22.49 9.65
C PHE A 56 6.81 22.62 10.35
N MET A 57 6.09 21.52 10.62
CA MET A 57 4.75 21.59 11.22
C MET A 57 4.74 22.32 12.56
N GLY A 58 5.70 22.05 13.47
CA GLY A 58 5.78 22.77 14.75
C GLY A 58 5.82 24.30 14.60
N THR A 59 6.65 24.81 13.68
CA THR A 59 6.75 26.25 13.38
C THR A 59 5.47 26.79 12.75
N ILE A 60 4.87 26.03 11.83
CA ILE A 60 3.60 26.41 11.17
C ILE A 60 2.49 26.55 12.20
N PHE A 61 2.30 25.55 13.07
CA PHE A 61 1.27 25.57 14.11
C PHE A 61 1.50 26.68 15.15
N THR A 62 2.76 26.93 15.53
CA THR A 62 3.10 28.03 16.43
C THR A 62 2.75 29.39 15.81
N THR A 63 3.13 29.61 14.55
CA THR A 63 2.80 30.85 13.83
C THR A 63 1.28 31.02 13.70
N MET A 64 0.54 29.97 13.34
CA MET A 64 -0.92 30.03 13.27
C MET A 64 -1.57 30.39 14.60
N ALA A 65 -1.06 29.88 15.73
CA ALA A 65 -1.57 30.23 17.05
C ALA A 65 -1.31 31.70 17.44
N THR A 66 -0.22 32.31 16.95
CA THR A 66 0.00 33.76 17.15
C THR A 66 -0.97 34.64 16.36
N MET A 67 -1.46 34.16 15.22
CA MET A 67 -2.41 34.88 14.36
C MET A 67 -3.86 34.69 14.81
N ASN A 68 -4.18 33.55 15.42
CA ASN A 68 -5.51 33.25 15.92
C ASN A 68 -5.44 32.62 17.33
N PRO A 69 -5.78 33.36 18.39
CA PRO A 69 -5.77 32.87 19.76
C PRO A 69 -6.65 31.63 20.00
N MET A 70 -7.71 31.44 19.21
CA MET A 70 -8.54 30.21 19.28
C MET A 70 -7.78 28.96 18.84
N MET A 71 -6.68 29.10 18.12
CA MET A 71 -5.78 28.00 17.71
C MET A 71 -4.67 27.74 18.75
N GLY A 72 -4.71 28.36 19.93
CA GLY A 72 -3.71 28.16 20.98
C GLY A 72 -3.54 26.69 21.41
N ALA A 73 -4.63 25.91 21.43
CA ALA A 73 -4.58 24.47 21.69
C ALA A 73 -3.84 23.69 20.58
N ALA A 74 -3.84 24.20 19.35
CA ALA A 74 -3.18 23.56 18.20
C ALA A 74 -1.65 23.73 18.22
N ALA A 75 -1.13 24.79 18.86
CA ALA A 75 0.32 24.98 19.03
C ALA A 75 0.97 23.83 19.82
N GLY A 76 0.31 23.36 20.88
CA GLY A 76 0.79 22.24 21.70
C GLY A 76 0.76 20.87 20.98
N MET A 77 0.02 20.76 19.87
CA MET A 77 -0.10 19.53 19.10
C MET A 77 0.95 19.40 17.98
N GLY A 78 1.74 20.44 17.72
CA GLY A 78 2.68 20.47 16.59
C GLY A 78 3.67 19.30 16.58
N SER A 79 4.19 18.90 17.75
CA SER A 79 5.09 17.75 17.89
C SER A 79 4.41 16.42 17.55
N LEU A 80 3.18 16.23 18.03
CA LEU A 80 2.34 15.06 17.74
C LEU A 80 2.05 14.95 16.24
N VAL A 81 1.72 16.08 15.61
CA VAL A 81 1.48 16.15 14.15
C VAL A 81 2.75 15.83 13.37
N THR A 82 3.91 16.39 13.75
CA THR A 82 5.19 16.05 13.11
C THR A 82 5.48 14.56 13.18
N VAL A 83 5.36 13.94 14.36
CA VAL A 83 5.60 12.49 14.53
C VAL A 83 4.64 11.68 13.65
N PHE A 84 3.35 12.03 13.63
CA PHE A 84 2.36 11.37 12.79
C PHE A 84 2.67 11.47 11.30
N TYR A 85 3.05 12.66 10.81
CA TYR A 85 3.41 12.85 9.39
C TYR A 85 4.71 12.13 9.01
N LEU A 86 5.68 12.02 9.92
CA LEU A 86 6.88 11.21 9.71
C LEU A 86 6.55 9.71 9.62
N LEU A 87 5.64 9.21 10.44
CA LEU A 87 5.14 7.83 10.32
C LEU A 87 4.44 7.61 8.97
N LEU A 88 3.62 8.57 8.52
CA LEU A 88 3.02 8.52 7.18
C LEU A 88 4.07 8.55 6.07
N ALA A 89 5.15 9.31 6.22
CA ALA A 89 6.25 9.31 5.27
C ALA A 89 6.94 7.94 5.20
N VAL A 90 7.19 7.28 6.34
CA VAL A 90 7.74 5.91 6.37
C VAL A 90 6.81 4.94 5.64
N VAL A 91 5.50 5.00 5.88
CA VAL A 91 4.53 4.14 5.20
C VAL A 91 4.49 4.43 3.69
N SER A 92 4.50 5.71 3.30
CA SER A 92 4.53 6.14 1.90
C SER A 92 5.82 5.70 1.19
N PHE A 93 6.94 5.69 1.90
CA PHE A 93 8.21 5.16 1.40
C PHE A 93 8.08 3.68 1.03
N PHE A 94 7.46 2.86 1.88
CA PHE A 94 7.26 1.44 1.57
C PHE A 94 6.35 1.22 0.35
N PHE A 95 5.34 2.07 0.15
CA PHE A 95 4.51 2.01 -1.07
C PHE A 95 5.34 2.25 -2.33
N ALA A 96 6.11 3.34 -2.32
CA ALA A 96 7.01 3.68 -3.42
C ALA A 96 8.02 2.55 -3.68
N LEU A 97 8.56 1.97 -2.62
CA LEU A 97 9.54 0.89 -2.68
C LEU A 97 8.99 -0.38 -3.32
N TYR A 98 7.81 -0.86 -2.92
CA TYR A 98 7.25 -2.09 -3.51
C TYR A 98 6.87 -1.90 -4.97
N LEU A 99 6.36 -0.73 -5.33
CA LEU A 99 5.98 -0.42 -6.70
C LEU A 99 7.21 -0.31 -7.62
N TYR A 100 8.27 0.34 -7.12
CA TYR A 100 9.57 0.38 -7.81
C TYR A 100 10.19 -1.02 -7.98
N GLN A 101 10.20 -1.83 -6.92
CA GLN A 101 10.75 -3.19 -6.99
C GLN A 101 9.96 -4.09 -7.95
N PHE A 102 8.63 -4.00 -7.96
CA PHE A 102 7.80 -4.71 -8.94
C PHE A 102 8.19 -4.29 -10.36
N GLY A 103 8.21 -2.99 -10.64
CA GLY A 103 8.50 -2.49 -11.98
C GLY A 103 9.89 -2.84 -12.49
N SER A 104 10.92 -2.72 -11.63
CA SER A 104 12.29 -3.10 -11.98
C SER A 104 12.41 -4.59 -12.26
N ARG A 105 11.84 -5.44 -11.40
CA ARG A 105 11.95 -6.90 -11.55
C ARG A 105 11.16 -7.44 -12.73
N VAL A 106 9.99 -6.87 -13.05
CA VAL A 106 9.24 -7.22 -14.27
C VAL A 106 10.05 -6.95 -15.53
N LYS A 107 10.75 -5.81 -15.58
CA LYS A 107 11.58 -5.45 -16.73
C LYS A 107 12.66 -6.52 -16.97
N ASP A 108 13.36 -6.91 -15.91
CA ASP A 108 14.44 -7.90 -15.98
C ASP A 108 13.89 -9.30 -16.29
N ALA A 109 12.78 -9.69 -15.66
CA ALA A 109 12.15 -10.98 -15.87
C ALA A 109 11.75 -11.22 -17.33
N ILE A 110 11.18 -10.20 -18.00
CA ILE A 110 10.76 -10.31 -19.39
C ILE A 110 11.97 -10.22 -20.33
N ALA A 111 12.96 -9.38 -20.04
CA ALA A 111 14.15 -9.24 -20.88
C ALA A 111 15.01 -10.51 -20.92
N TYR A 112 15.06 -11.26 -19.82
CA TYR A 112 15.88 -12.47 -19.68
C TYR A 112 15.06 -13.75 -19.61
N SER A 113 13.75 -13.72 -19.88
CA SER A 113 12.83 -14.86 -19.76
C SER A 113 12.98 -15.61 -18.43
N ASN A 114 13.20 -14.86 -17.34
CA ASN A 114 13.52 -15.42 -16.03
C ASN A 114 12.27 -15.50 -15.14
N THR A 115 11.79 -16.73 -14.94
CA THR A 115 10.58 -17.05 -14.16
C THR A 115 10.74 -16.79 -12.65
N GLU A 116 11.95 -16.88 -12.12
CA GLU A 116 12.25 -16.57 -10.71
C GLU A 116 12.10 -15.07 -10.45
N GLN A 117 12.66 -14.24 -11.33
CA GLN A 117 12.52 -12.78 -11.26
C GLN A 117 11.08 -12.35 -11.41
N LEU A 118 10.32 -13.01 -12.30
CA LEU A 118 8.89 -12.76 -12.48
C LEU A 118 8.11 -13.08 -11.19
N THR A 119 8.37 -14.25 -10.59
CA THR A 119 7.74 -14.66 -9.33
C THR A 119 8.06 -13.65 -8.22
N SER A 120 9.32 -13.21 -8.14
CA SER A 120 9.74 -12.18 -7.19
C SER A 120 9.01 -10.86 -7.43
N ALA A 121 8.85 -10.44 -8.69
CA ALA A 121 8.12 -9.23 -9.04
C ALA A 121 6.66 -9.30 -8.58
N LEU A 122 5.96 -10.38 -8.91
CA LEU A 122 4.57 -10.60 -8.49
C LEU A 122 4.44 -10.65 -6.97
N SER A 123 5.43 -11.18 -6.25
CA SER A 123 5.47 -11.12 -4.79
C SER A 123 5.54 -9.68 -4.26
N LYS A 124 6.22 -8.76 -4.94
CA LYS A 124 6.24 -7.33 -4.55
C LYS A 124 4.92 -6.64 -4.84
N LEU A 125 4.28 -6.98 -5.96
CA LEU A 125 2.93 -6.50 -6.27
C LEU A 125 1.90 -6.99 -5.23
N LYS A 126 1.99 -8.26 -4.82
CA LYS A 126 1.20 -8.80 -3.71
C LYS A 126 1.41 -8.01 -2.43
N ALA A 127 2.66 -7.78 -2.03
CA ALA A 127 2.98 -7.02 -0.81
C ALA A 127 2.42 -5.59 -0.86
N PHE A 128 2.48 -4.93 -2.02
CA PHE A 128 1.87 -3.62 -2.25
C PHE A 128 0.35 -3.65 -1.97
N PHE A 129 -0.39 -4.60 -2.54
CA PHE A 129 -1.83 -4.71 -2.31
C PHE A 129 -2.18 -5.11 -0.88
N GLN A 130 -1.40 -6.00 -0.26
CA GLN A 130 -1.60 -6.37 1.14
C GLN A 130 -1.43 -5.16 2.07
N MET A 131 -0.40 -4.35 1.85
CA MET A 131 -0.18 -3.13 2.63
C MET A 131 -1.30 -2.11 2.44
N TRP A 132 -1.74 -1.87 1.19
CA TRP A 132 -2.90 -1.01 0.92
C TRP A 132 -4.17 -1.51 1.60
N GLY A 133 -4.44 -2.81 1.51
CA GLY A 133 -5.62 -3.42 2.13
C GLY A 133 -5.63 -3.24 3.65
N ILE A 134 -4.49 -3.43 4.32
CA ILE A 134 -4.37 -3.22 5.78
C ILE A 134 -4.64 -1.75 6.12
N ILE A 135 -4.05 -0.80 5.40
CA ILE A 135 -4.28 0.63 5.64
C ILE A 135 -5.74 1.01 5.41
N THR A 136 -6.37 0.49 4.36
CA THR A 136 -7.79 0.72 4.10
C THR A 136 -8.67 0.21 5.24
N ILE A 137 -8.38 -0.98 5.78
CA ILE A 137 -9.12 -1.51 6.95
C ILE A 137 -8.93 -0.59 8.16
N ILE A 138 -7.70 -0.18 8.47
CA ILE A 138 -7.42 0.74 9.59
C ILE A 138 -8.19 2.06 9.41
N TYR A 139 -8.17 2.63 8.20
CA TYR A 139 -8.88 3.86 7.87
C TYR A 139 -10.40 3.73 8.08
N ILE A 140 -11.01 2.65 7.61
CA ILE A 140 -12.45 2.39 7.79
C ILE A 140 -12.78 2.27 9.29
N VAL A 141 -11.99 1.53 10.06
CA VAL A 141 -12.19 1.37 11.51
C VAL A 141 -12.13 2.73 12.21
N LEU A 142 -11.13 3.56 11.90
CA LEU A 142 -11.01 4.90 12.48
C LEU A 142 -12.20 5.80 12.13
N MET A 143 -12.67 5.77 10.87
CA MET A 143 -13.85 6.53 10.44
C MET A 143 -15.12 6.11 11.20
N VAL A 144 -15.34 4.81 11.37
CA VAL A 144 -16.48 4.28 12.14
C VAL A 144 -16.40 4.70 13.61
N LEU A 145 -15.22 4.60 14.22
CA LEU A 145 -15.03 5.02 15.62
C LEU A 145 -15.31 6.51 15.80
N ILE A 146 -14.76 7.37 14.94
CA ILE A 146 -14.98 8.83 14.99
C ILE A 146 -16.47 9.14 14.84
N PHE A 147 -17.17 8.46 13.92
CA PHE A 147 -18.60 8.64 13.71
C PHE A 147 -19.43 8.26 14.95
N ILE A 148 -19.08 7.16 15.62
CA ILE A 148 -19.73 6.75 16.87
C ILE A 148 -19.48 7.77 17.98
N PHE A 149 -18.22 8.20 18.16
CA PHE A 149 -17.87 9.20 19.17
C PHE A 149 -18.54 10.56 18.93
N SER A 150 -18.68 10.99 17.68
CA SER A 150 -19.33 12.26 17.36
C SER A 150 -20.83 12.25 17.69
N ILE A 151 -21.52 11.12 17.48
CA ILE A 151 -22.91 10.95 17.90
C ILE A 151 -23.03 11.07 19.42
N PHE A 152 -22.21 10.34 20.18
CA PHE A 152 -22.25 10.40 21.64
C PHE A 152 -21.90 11.78 22.19
N ALA A 153 -20.88 12.43 21.63
CA ALA A 153 -20.51 13.79 21.99
C ALA A 153 -21.63 14.80 21.68
N GLY A 154 -22.29 14.67 20.51
CA GLY A 154 -23.42 15.51 20.13
C GLY A 154 -24.63 15.36 21.05
N ILE A 155 -25.00 14.12 21.41
CA ILE A 155 -26.07 13.84 22.35
C ILE A 155 -25.73 14.40 23.75
N GLY A 156 -24.49 14.18 24.21
CA GLY A 156 -24.02 14.72 25.48
C GLY A 156 -24.10 16.25 25.53
N ALA A 157 -23.61 16.92 24.49
CA ALA A 157 -23.69 18.38 24.36
C ALA A 157 -25.14 18.89 24.34
N ALA A 158 -26.02 18.27 23.54
CA ALA A 158 -27.43 18.63 23.47
C ALA A 158 -28.15 18.47 24.82
N SER A 159 -27.81 17.42 25.58
CA SER A 159 -28.39 17.19 26.91
C SER A 159 -27.96 18.22 27.96
N MET A 160 -26.76 18.80 27.83
CA MET A 160 -26.26 19.85 28.71
C MET A 160 -26.84 21.23 28.39
N MET A 161 -27.25 21.47 27.14
CA MET A 161 -27.89 22.73 26.72
C MET A 161 -29.37 22.85 27.13
N ASN A 162 -30.00 21.74 27.53
CA ASN A 162 -31.42 21.70 27.93
C ASN A 162 -31.62 21.75 29.46
N LYS A 163 -30.60 22.20 30.21
CA LYS A 163 -30.64 22.48 31.65
C LYS A 163 -30.22 23.93 31.88
#